data_AF-A0A258K615-F1
#
_entry.id   AF-A0A258K615-F1
#
_cell.length_a   1.000
_cell.length_b   1.000
_cell.length_c   1.000
_cell.angle_alpha   90.00
_cell.angle_beta   90.00
_cell.angle_gamma   90.00
#
_symmetry.space_group_name_H-M   'P 1'
#
loop_
_entity.id
_entity.type
_entity.pdbx_description
1 polymer ?
#
loop_
_entity_poly.entity_id
_entity_poly.type
_entity_poly.pdbx_seq_one_letter_code
_entity_poly.pdbx_strand_id
1 'polypeptide(L)'
;MIDTPEIPAVFARVISDIQRSDFADVVCVIRNMDAKPPSSIQSLPRRVWKFLSSPKLRQAILYAVYVKLDEWRSYDPQLDPLKPVDCSSFLRGIPQISVFPATSGPVHRFSEADIAQVKAADLDVIVRFGFNILKGDILGAA
;
A
#
# COMPACT_ATOMS: atom_id res chain seq x y z
N MET A 1 6.23 -2.27 7.34
CA MET A 1 6.79 -1.62 6.14
C MET A 1 5.73 -0.74 5.50
N ILE A 2 6.04 0.53 5.28
CA ILE A 2 5.12 1.52 4.68
C ILE A 2 5.85 2.40 3.64
N ASP A 3 5.10 2.89 2.65
CA ASP A 3 5.59 3.87 1.67
C ASP A 3 5.39 5.31 2.17
N THR A 4 4.18 5.61 2.63
CA THR A 4 3.75 6.92 3.12
C THR A 4 3.17 6.82 4.53
N PRO A 5 3.19 7.92 5.31
CA PRO A 5 2.52 7.96 6.61
C PRO A 5 0.99 7.87 6.48
N GLU A 6 0.45 8.24 5.32
CA GLU A 6 -0.94 7.97 4.95
C GLU A 6 -1.05 6.54 4.43
N ILE A 7 -1.86 5.71 5.09
CA ILE A 7 -2.13 4.32 4.69
C ILE A 7 -3.63 4.05 4.64
N PRO A 8 -4.09 3.06 3.85
CA PRO A 8 -5.47 2.59 3.89
C PRO A 8 -6.00 2.30 5.29
N ALA A 9 -7.25 2.66 5.55
CA ALA A 9 -7.93 2.49 6.84
C ALA A 9 -7.86 1.05 7.37
N VAL A 10 -7.95 0.05 6.49
CA VAL A 10 -7.80 -1.36 6.89
C VAL A 10 -6.42 -1.65 7.47
N PHE A 11 -5.35 -1.09 6.91
CA PHE A 11 -3.99 -1.29 7.42
C PHE A 11 -3.76 -0.48 8.70
N ALA A 12 -4.29 0.75 8.78
CA ALA A 12 -4.28 1.53 10.01
C ALA A 12 -4.96 0.79 11.17
N ARG A 13 -6.08 0.12 10.88
CA ARG A 13 -6.77 -0.73 11.85
C ARG A 13 -5.91 -1.91 12.30
N VAL A 14 -5.24 -2.62 11.40
CA VAL A 14 -4.33 -3.72 11.76
C VAL A 14 -3.22 -3.22 12.70
N ILE A 15 -2.60 -2.07 12.41
CA ILE A 15 -1.58 -1.48 13.29
C ILE A 15 -2.17 -1.16 14.67
N SER A 16 -3.36 -0.55 14.70
CA SER A 16 -4.05 -0.26 15.97
C SER A 16 -4.41 -1.52 16.76
N ASP A 17 -4.78 -2.62 16.08
CA ASP A 17 -5.14 -3.87 16.73
C ASP A 17 -3.88 -4.56 17.30
N ILE A 18 -2.73 -4.47 16.62
CA ILE A 18 -1.43 -4.94 17.15
C ILE A 18 -1.04 -4.15 18.40
N GLN A 19 -1.09 -2.81 18.36
CA GLN A 19 -0.74 -1.96 19.52
C GLN A 19 -1.65 -2.16 20.74
N ARG A 20 -2.86 -2.70 20.53
CA ARG A 20 -3.81 -3.03 21.61
C ARG A 20 -3.70 -4.49 22.08
N SER A 21 -2.94 -5.31 21.36
CA SER A 21 -2.69 -6.69 21.73
C SER A 21 -1.71 -6.77 22.91
N ASP A 22 -1.69 -7.92 23.57
CA ASP A 22 -0.80 -8.22 24.70
C ASP A 22 0.41 -9.08 24.30
N PHE A 23 0.51 -9.45 23.01
CA PHE A 23 1.51 -10.40 22.51
C PHE A 23 2.44 -9.82 21.45
N ALA A 24 2.19 -8.61 20.94
CA ALA A 24 3.00 -8.01 19.88
C ALA A 24 3.11 -6.49 20.02
N ASP A 25 4.33 -5.99 19.82
CA ASP A 25 4.65 -4.57 19.86
C ASP A 25 5.15 -4.07 18.50
N VAL A 26 4.78 -2.84 18.14
CA VAL A 26 5.32 -2.18 16.95
C VAL A 26 6.63 -1.51 17.32
N VAL A 27 7.74 -2.23 17.16
CA VAL A 27 9.08 -1.78 17.59
C VAL A 27 9.85 -1.01 16.52
N CYS A 28 9.51 -1.18 15.24
CA CYS A 28 10.23 -0.55 14.14
C CYS A 28 9.34 -0.30 12.91
N VAL A 29 9.55 0.84 12.25
CA VAL A 29 8.91 1.19 10.97
C VAL A 29 9.95 1.25 9.87
N ILE A 30 9.86 0.32 8.91
CA ILE A 30 10.66 0.37 7.69
C ILE A 30 9.92 1.21 6.66
N ARG A 31 10.53 2.31 6.21
CA ARG A 31 9.93 3.31 5.32
C ARG A 31 10.61 3.34 3.96
N ASN A 32 9.83 3.29 2.89
CA ASN A 32 10.31 3.49 1.53
C ASN A 32 10.43 4.99 1.24
N MET A 33 11.65 5.47 1.00
CA MET A 33 11.90 6.88 0.71
C MET A 33 11.79 7.23 -0.79
N ASP A 34 11.72 6.24 -1.68
CA ASP A 34 11.57 6.44 -3.14
C ASP A 34 10.12 6.19 -3.61
N ALA A 35 9.18 6.08 -2.69
CA ALA A 35 7.77 5.89 -3.02
C ALA A 35 7.22 7.13 -3.75
N LYS A 36 6.90 6.97 -5.04
CA LYS A 36 6.22 8.00 -5.82
C LYS A 36 4.71 7.92 -5.59
N PRO A 37 4.02 9.06 -5.47
CA PRO A 37 2.56 9.05 -5.41
C PRO A 37 1.99 8.40 -6.69
N PRO A 38 0.83 7.73 -6.60
CA PRO A 38 0.21 7.11 -7.76
C PRO A 38 0.05 8.15 -8.87
N SER A 39 0.58 7.84 -10.06
CA SER A 39 0.50 8.73 -11.21
C SER A 39 -0.98 8.92 -11.59
N SER A 40 -1.41 10.18 -11.70
CA SER A 40 -2.79 10.54 -12.04
C SER A 40 -3.21 9.90 -13.36
N ILE A 41 -4.38 9.26 -13.36
CA ILE A 41 -4.95 8.63 -14.55
C ILE A 41 -5.15 9.70 -15.64
N GLN A 42 -4.44 9.56 -16.75
CA GLN A 42 -4.65 10.40 -17.93
C GLN A 42 -6.03 10.14 -18.53
N SER A 43 -6.85 11.19 -18.61
CA SER A 43 -8.19 11.16 -19.20
C SER A 43 -8.12 10.95 -20.72
N LEU A 44 -8.66 9.84 -21.23
CA LEU A 44 -8.69 9.54 -22.68
C LEU A 44 -10.14 9.51 -23.22
N PRO A 45 -10.76 10.67 -23.49
CA PRO A 45 -12.11 10.75 -24.04
C PRO A 45 -12.24 10.18 -25.47
N ARG A 46 -11.12 10.02 -26.21
CA ARG A 46 -11.12 9.47 -27.57
C ARG A 46 -11.29 7.94 -27.64
N ARG A 47 -11.14 7.20 -26.53
CA ARG A 47 -11.33 5.73 -26.51
C ARG A 47 -12.80 5.33 -26.51
N VAL A 48 -13.71 6.14 -25.97
CA VAL A 48 -15.09 5.73 -25.67
C VAL A 48 -15.91 5.37 -26.94
N TRP A 49 -15.73 6.12 -28.03
CA TRP A 49 -16.51 5.92 -29.27
C TRP A 49 -16.21 4.61 -30.01
N LYS A 50 -14.94 4.14 -30.03
CA LYS A 50 -14.59 2.85 -30.64
C LYS A 50 -15.10 1.65 -29.82
N PHE A 51 -15.29 1.84 -28.52
CA PHE A 51 -15.66 0.77 -27.59
C PHE A 51 -17.17 0.53 -27.53
N LEU A 52 -17.99 1.55 -27.82
CA LEU A 52 -19.44 1.43 -27.99
C LEU A 52 -19.86 0.70 -29.28
N SER A 53 -18.95 0.38 -30.19
CA SER A 53 -19.28 -0.31 -31.44
C SER A 53 -19.20 -1.84 -31.36
N SER A 54 -18.55 -2.42 -30.34
CA SER A 54 -18.44 -3.88 -30.21
C SER A 54 -19.31 -4.43 -29.07
N PRO A 55 -20.02 -5.54 -29.27
CA PRO A 55 -20.98 -6.07 -28.29
C PRO A 55 -20.31 -6.51 -26.97
N LYS A 56 -19.10 -7.08 -27.03
CA LYS A 56 -18.35 -7.48 -25.83
C LYS A 56 -17.88 -6.28 -25.00
N LEU A 57 -17.48 -5.19 -25.66
CA LEU A 57 -17.06 -3.97 -24.96
C LEU A 57 -18.27 -3.20 -24.41
N ARG A 58 -19.44 -3.24 -25.05
CA ARG A 58 -20.69 -2.72 -24.48
C ARG A 58 -21.06 -3.39 -23.17
N GLN A 59 -20.97 -4.72 -23.09
CA GLN A 59 -21.24 -5.44 -21.85
C GLN A 59 -20.28 -5.02 -20.74
N ALA A 60 -18.99 -4.87 -21.05
CA ALA A 60 -18.00 -4.37 -20.10
C ALA A 60 -18.29 -2.93 -19.64
N ILE A 61 -18.73 -2.05 -20.54
CA ILE A 61 -19.11 -0.67 -20.20
C ILE A 61 -20.37 -0.66 -19.33
N LEU A 62 -21.42 -1.41 -19.71
CA LEU A 62 -22.65 -1.50 -18.92
C LEU A 62 -22.37 -2.02 -17.52
N TYR A 63 -21.53 -3.05 -17.41
CA TYR A 63 -21.08 -3.56 -16.11
C TYR A 63 -20.28 -2.51 -15.33
N ALA A 64 -19.35 -1.79 -15.98
CA ALA A 64 -18.59 -0.72 -15.33
C ALA A 64 -19.49 0.44 -14.85
N VAL A 65 -20.50 0.82 -15.62
CA VAL A 65 -21.50 1.82 -15.24
C VAL A 65 -22.34 1.32 -14.08
N TYR A 66 -22.78 0.06 -14.12
CA TYR A 66 -23.49 -0.58 -13.02
C TYR A 66 -22.66 -0.54 -11.72
N VAL A 67 -21.41 -0.98 -11.76
CA VAL A 67 -20.49 -0.95 -10.60
C VAL A 67 -20.33 0.48 -10.10
N LYS A 68 -20.16 1.47 -10.98
CA LYS A 68 -20.05 2.88 -10.58
C LYS A 68 -21.33 3.43 -9.93
N LEU A 69 -22.50 3.01 -10.41
CA LEU A 69 -23.78 3.41 -9.83
C LEU A 69 -24.01 2.76 -8.47
N ASP A 70 -23.67 1.48 -8.35
CA ASP A 70 -23.76 0.72 -7.09
C ASP A 70 -22.78 1.29 -6.04
N GLU A 71 -21.52 1.53 -6.44
CA GLU A 71 -20.54 2.25 -5.62
C GLU A 71 -21.12 3.59 -5.17
N TRP A 72 -21.60 4.43 -6.08
CA TRP A 72 -22.14 5.75 -5.71
C TRP A 72 -23.34 5.67 -4.76
N ARG A 73 -24.23 4.70 -4.94
CA ARG A 73 -25.43 4.52 -4.11
C ARG A 73 -25.11 3.93 -2.73
N SER A 74 -24.16 3.02 -2.66
CA SER A 74 -23.83 2.23 -1.47
C SER A 74 -22.59 2.76 -0.74
N TYR A 75 -21.92 3.79 -1.26
CA TYR A 75 -20.69 4.33 -0.67
C TYR A 75 -20.96 4.94 0.71
N ASP A 76 -20.33 4.35 1.72
CA ASP A 76 -20.24 4.91 3.06
C ASP A 76 -18.77 5.25 3.36
N PRO A 77 -18.43 6.55 3.51
CA PRO A 77 -17.07 6.99 3.85
C PRO A 77 -16.52 6.45 5.18
N GLN A 78 -17.39 5.92 6.05
CA GLN A 78 -16.99 5.30 7.32
C GLN A 78 -16.61 3.82 7.15
N LEU A 79 -17.15 3.16 6.13
CA LEU A 79 -16.91 1.75 5.85
C LEU A 79 -15.86 1.52 4.75
N ASP A 80 -15.37 2.59 4.12
CA ASP A 80 -14.34 2.52 3.08
C ASP A 80 -12.99 2.03 3.65
N PRO A 81 -12.58 0.78 3.35
CA PRO A 81 -11.34 0.21 3.89
C PRO A 81 -10.08 0.82 3.25
N LEU A 82 -10.22 1.47 2.09
CA LEU A 82 -9.13 2.06 1.32
C LEU A 82 -8.98 3.56 1.57
N LYS A 83 -9.89 4.16 2.35
CA LYS A 83 -9.78 5.56 2.76
C LYS A 83 -8.40 5.82 3.38
N PRO A 84 -7.65 6.84 2.91
CA PRO A 84 -6.36 7.18 3.48
C PRO A 84 -6.55 7.71 4.91
N VAL A 85 -5.75 7.18 5.83
CA VAL A 85 -5.69 7.58 7.23
C VAL A 85 -4.25 8.00 7.52
N ASP A 86 -4.07 9.20 8.08
CA ASP A 86 -2.75 9.63 8.54
C ASP A 86 -2.37 8.89 9.82
N CYS A 87 -1.32 8.07 9.73
CA CYS A 87 -0.79 7.32 10.86
C CYS A 87 0.40 7.99 11.54
N SER A 88 0.77 9.22 11.18
CA SER A 88 1.93 9.95 11.71
C SER A 88 1.95 10.04 13.25
N SER A 89 0.79 10.15 13.88
CA SER A 89 0.63 10.19 15.34
C SER A 89 0.91 8.83 16.00
N PHE A 90 0.39 7.74 15.44
CA PHE A 90 0.57 6.37 15.95
C PHE A 90 2.01 5.87 15.81
N LEU A 91 2.71 6.36 14.78
CA LEU A 91 4.09 5.97 14.49
C LEU A 91 5.12 6.88 15.15
N ARG A 92 4.67 7.89 15.92
CA ARG A 92 5.54 8.83 16.61
C ARG A 92 6.31 8.12 17.72
N GLY A 93 7.63 8.30 17.73
CA GLY A 93 8.51 7.72 18.74
C GLY A 93 8.94 6.27 18.46
N ILE A 94 8.37 5.62 17.45
CA ILE A 94 8.84 4.31 16.99
C ILE A 94 10.07 4.52 16.09
N PRO A 95 11.18 3.80 16.33
CA PRO A 95 12.35 3.80 15.45
C PRO A 95 11.98 3.60 13.98
N GLN A 96 12.60 4.39 13.10
CA GLN A 96 12.35 4.31 11.65
C GLN A 96 13.62 3.95 10.89
N ILE A 97 13.54 2.90 10.07
CA ILE A 97 14.58 2.53 9.11
C ILE A 97 14.15 3.07 7.75
N SER A 98 14.88 4.07 7.25
CA SER A 98 14.63 4.69 5.96
C SER A 98 15.40 3.95 4.87
N VAL A 99 14.70 3.43 3.88
CA VAL A 99 15.28 2.57 2.82
C VAL A 99 15.04 3.19 1.45
N PHE A 100 16.06 3.08 0.59
CA PHE A 100 15.99 3.43 -0.84
C PHE A 100 16.13 2.15 -1.68
N PRO A 101 15.02 1.41 -1.93
CA PRO A 101 15.10 0.15 -2.62
C PRO A 101 15.50 0.36 -4.09
N ALA A 102 16.46 -0.44 -4.58
CA ALA A 102 16.79 -0.51 -5.99
C ALA A 102 15.63 -1.14 -6.75
N THR A 103 15.05 -0.40 -7.70
CA THR A 103 13.89 -0.83 -8.48
C THR A 103 14.29 -1.44 -9.82
N SER A 104 13.75 -2.61 -10.15
CA SER A 104 13.81 -3.22 -11.48
C SER A 104 12.41 -3.67 -11.90
N GLY A 105 11.71 -2.81 -12.64
CA GLY A 105 10.27 -2.98 -12.89
C GLY A 105 9.48 -2.93 -11.57
N PRO A 106 8.57 -3.89 -11.30
CA PRO A 106 7.84 -3.94 -10.04
C PRO A 106 8.67 -4.50 -8.87
N VAL A 107 9.91 -4.92 -9.10
CA VAL A 107 10.73 -5.58 -8.08
C VAL A 107 11.53 -4.54 -7.30
N HIS A 108 11.42 -4.57 -5.98
CA HIS A 108 12.19 -3.77 -5.04
C HIS A 108 13.23 -4.68 -4.35
N ARG A 109 14.51 -4.29 -4.41
CA ARG A 109 15.61 -4.94 -3.68
C ARG A 109 16.25 -3.95 -2.72
N PHE A 110 16.52 -4.41 -1.51
CA PHE A 110 17.14 -3.59 -0.48
C PHE A 110 18.66 -3.65 -0.65
N SER A 111 19.36 -2.60 -0.25
CA SER A 111 20.82 -2.64 -0.21
C SER A 111 21.29 -3.56 0.93
N GLU A 112 22.51 -4.09 0.84
CA GLU A 112 23.08 -4.93 1.91
C GLU A 112 23.16 -4.17 3.24
N ALA A 113 23.44 -2.86 3.19
CA ALA A 113 23.45 -2.00 4.36
C ALA A 113 22.06 -1.88 5.02
N ASP A 114 21.01 -1.69 4.22
CA ASP A 114 19.64 -1.62 4.73
C ASP A 114 19.19 -2.97 5.31
N ILE A 115 19.56 -4.08 4.66
CA ILE A 115 19.28 -5.43 5.17
C ILE A 115 19.97 -5.66 6.51
N ALA A 116 21.23 -5.24 6.65
CA ALA A 116 21.95 -5.35 7.91
C ALA A 116 21.28 -4.54 9.03
N GLN A 117 20.77 -3.33 8.74
CA GLN A 117 20.01 -2.55 9.71
C GLN A 117 18.70 -3.22 10.10
N VAL A 118 17.96 -3.78 9.14
CA VAL A 118 16.71 -4.50 9.42
C VAL A 118 16.97 -5.73 10.28
N LYS A 119 18.02 -6.51 9.96
CA LYS A 119 18.41 -7.68 10.77
C LYS A 119 18.90 -7.30 12.16
N ALA A 120 19.60 -6.17 12.30
CA ALA A 120 20.07 -5.67 13.59
C ALA A 120 18.93 -5.20 14.51
N ALA A 121 17.74 -4.95 13.95
CA ALA A 121 16.55 -4.64 14.73
C ALA A 121 15.90 -5.88 15.37
N ASP A 122 16.38 -7.10 15.07
CA ASP A 122 15.99 -8.36 15.69
C ASP A 122 14.46 -8.55 15.74
N LEU A 123 13.82 -8.40 14.58
CA LEU A 123 12.36 -8.42 14.45
C LEU A 123 11.85 -9.86 14.34
N ASP A 124 10.79 -10.22 15.05
CA ASP A 124 10.16 -11.53 14.89
C ASP A 124 9.30 -11.63 13.61
N VAL A 125 8.63 -10.53 13.25
CA VAL A 125 7.69 -10.49 12.12
C VAL A 125 7.74 -9.13 11.42
N ILE A 126 7.79 -9.16 10.09
CA ILE A 126 7.66 -7.96 9.25
C ILE A 126 6.31 -7.98 8.54
N VAL A 127 5.46 -6.99 8.83
CA VAL A 127 4.19 -6.78 8.13
C VAL A 127 4.36 -5.75 7.00
N ARG A 128 3.90 -6.10 5.79
CA ARG A 128 4.09 -5.30 4.58
C ARG A 128 2.80 -4.62 4.11
N PHE A 129 2.73 -3.30 4.27
CA PHE A 129 1.62 -2.44 3.81
C PHE A 129 2.00 -1.50 2.65
N GLY A 130 3.29 -1.43 2.31
CA GLY A 130 3.82 -0.73 1.15
C GLY A 130 4.86 -1.59 0.43
N PHE A 131 5.66 -0.97 -0.43
CA PHE A 131 6.60 -1.63 -1.33
C PHE A 131 5.90 -2.54 -2.36
N ASN A 132 6.51 -2.66 -3.54
CA ASN A 132 5.98 -3.52 -4.59
C ASN A 132 6.40 -4.99 -4.37
N ILE A 133 6.98 -5.67 -5.37
CA ILE A 133 7.44 -7.05 -5.21
C ILE A 133 8.81 -7.06 -4.52
N LEU A 134 8.88 -7.51 -3.27
CA LEU A 134 10.14 -7.69 -2.56
C LEU A 134 10.88 -8.93 -3.07
N LYS A 135 12.21 -8.82 -3.22
CA LYS A 135 13.11 -9.95 -3.50
C LYS A 135 14.43 -9.82 -2.73
N GLY A 136 15.09 -10.96 -2.53
CA GLY A 136 16.39 -11.06 -1.87
C GLY A 136 16.26 -11.30 -0.37
N ASP A 137 17.33 -11.01 0.35
CA ASP A 137 17.51 -11.42 1.75
C ASP A 137 16.57 -10.73 2.73
N ILE A 138 15.87 -9.67 2.30
CA ILE A 138 14.83 -9.01 3.08
C ILE A 138 13.68 -9.96 3.47
N LEU A 139 13.45 -11.02 2.69
CA LEU A 139 12.41 -12.03 2.96
C LEU A 139 12.76 -12.96 4.13
N GLY A 140 14.02 -12.97 4.59
CA GLY A 140 14.49 -13.70 5.78
C GLY A 140 15.26 -12.78 6.72
N ALA A 141 14.82 -11.52 6.82
CA ALA A 141 15.42 -10.53 7.71
C ALA A 141 14.72 -10.43 9.08
N ALA A 142 13.61 -11.16 9.25
CA ALA A 142 12.94 -11.46 10.50
C ALA A 142 12.91 -12.99 10.67
#